data_AF-A0A250FT43-F1
#
_entry.id   AF-A0A250FT43-F1
#
_cell.length_a   1.000
_cell.length_b   1.000
_cell.length_c   1.000
_cell.angle_alpha   90.00
_cell.angle_beta   90.00
_cell.angle_gamma   90.00
#
_symmetry.space_group_name_H-M   'P 1'
#
loop_
_entity.id
_entity.type
_entity.pdbx_description
1 polymer ?
#
loop_
_entity_poly.entity_id
_entity_poly.type
_entity_poly.pdbx_seq_one_letter_code
_entity_poly.pdbx_strand_id
1 'polypeptide(L)'
;MRKLDTEKKPIPFSLAVRTYNKQNGFGGKLLIYHNATLMQQPKAKKDFEKNPNHWDNKTRNIKLADGTIKKIIILFIVAFNGKEVVY
;
A
#
# COMPACT_ATOMS: atom_id res chain seq x y z
N MET A 1 3.04 6.36 -5.75
CA MET A 1 4.05 5.83 -4.80
C MET A 1 5.26 5.32 -5.56
N ARG A 2 6.42 5.96 -5.39
CA ARG A 2 7.68 5.49 -5.98
C ARG A 2 8.17 4.27 -5.19
N LYS A 3 8.74 3.28 -5.89
CA LYS A 3 9.13 1.99 -5.30
C LYS A 3 10.53 2.07 -4.67
N LEU A 4 11.49 2.41 -5.51
CA LEU A 4 12.91 2.42 -5.20
C LEU A 4 13.54 3.74 -5.62
N ASP A 5 14.64 4.10 -4.97
CA ASP A 5 15.52 5.19 -5.38
C ASP A 5 16.48 4.75 -6.49
N THR A 6 17.44 5.62 -6.82
CA THR A 6 18.51 5.37 -7.80
C THR A 6 19.44 4.24 -7.39
N GLU A 7 19.57 3.99 -6.09
CA GLU A 7 20.40 2.93 -5.50
C GLU A 7 19.65 1.60 -5.31
N LYS A 8 18.40 1.50 -5.80
CA LYS A 8 17.51 0.36 -5.63
C LYS A 8 17.10 0.11 -4.16
N LYS A 9 17.18 1.10 -3.29
CA LYS A 9 16.67 1.02 -1.90
C LYS A 9 15.20 1.41 -1.84
N PRO A 10 14.38 0.75 -0.98
CA PRO A 10 12.98 1.13 -0.80
C PRO A 10 12.83 2.57 -0.31
N ILE A 11 11.96 3.34 -0.95
CA ILE A 11 11.68 4.72 -0.54
C ILE A 11 10.61 4.70 0.56
N PRO A 12 10.92 5.16 1.79
CA PRO A 12 9.92 5.27 2.84
C PRO A 12 8.94 6.42 2.54
N PHE A 13 7.69 6.24 2.97
CA PHE A 13 6.65 7.25 2.87
C PHE A 13 5.72 7.19 4.08
N SER A 14 4.98 8.27 4.31
CA SER A 14 3.87 8.30 5.26
C SER A 14 2.53 8.25 4.52
N LEU A 15 1.56 7.59 5.14
CA LEU A 15 0.25 7.36 4.56
C LEU A 15 -0.83 7.45 5.63
N ALA A 16 -1.90 8.19 5.36
CA ALA A 16 -3.15 8.09 6.09
C ALA A 16 -4.22 7.46 5.19
N VAL A 17 -4.88 6.40 5.66
CA VAL A 17 -5.85 5.63 4.88
C VAL A 17 -7.04 5.24 5.74
N ARG A 18 -8.26 5.32 5.20
CA ARG A 18 -9.45 4.79 5.87
C ARG A 18 -9.60 3.30 5.60
N THR A 19 -9.97 2.54 6.64
CA THR A 19 -10.29 1.12 6.48
C THR A 19 -11.55 0.96 5.64
N TYR A 20 -11.61 -0.13 4.88
CA TYR A 20 -12.84 -0.55 4.20
C TYR A 20 -12.80 -2.05 3.98
N ASN A 21 -13.86 -2.73 4.40
CA ASN A 21 -14.09 -4.15 4.13
C ASN A 21 -15.20 -4.28 3.09
N LYS A 22 -14.84 -4.77 1.90
CA LYS A 22 -15.77 -4.94 0.78
C LYS A 22 -16.86 -5.99 1.05
N GLN A 23 -16.61 -6.98 1.91
CA GLN A 23 -17.55 -8.08 2.15
C GLN A 23 -18.78 -7.64 2.93
N ASN A 24 -18.60 -6.77 3.92
CA ASN A 24 -19.68 -6.33 4.79
C ASN A 24 -19.95 -4.82 4.69
N GLY A 25 -19.18 -4.08 3.89
CA GLY A 25 -19.33 -2.63 3.69
C GLY A 25 -18.87 -1.78 4.86
N PHE A 26 -18.31 -2.37 5.93
CA PHE A 26 -17.88 -1.63 7.12
C PHE A 26 -16.46 -1.10 6.99
N GLY A 27 -16.18 0.03 7.63
CA GLY A 27 -14.88 0.70 7.56
C GLY A 27 -14.91 2.10 8.15
N GLY A 28 -14.03 2.96 7.66
CA GLY A 28 -13.97 4.38 8.00
C GLY A 28 -12.96 4.74 9.08
N LYS A 29 -12.38 3.76 9.79
CA LYS A 29 -11.32 4.00 10.78
C LYS A 29 -10.09 4.54 10.07
N LEU A 30 -9.58 5.68 10.53
CA LEU A 30 -8.33 6.25 10.03
C LEU A 30 -7.14 5.44 10.58
N LEU A 31 -6.30 4.95 9.69
CA LEU A 31 -5.02 4.34 10.02
C LEU A 31 -3.91 5.19 9.44
N ILE A 32 -2.89 5.45 10.25
CA ILE A 32 -1.71 6.23 9.86
C ILE A 32 -0.51 5.31 9.91
N TYR A 33 0.23 5.26 8.81
CA TYR A 33 1.47 4.50 8.70
C TYR A 33 2.62 5.46 8.47
N HIS A 34 3.61 5.38 9.35
CA HIS A 34 4.86 6.11 9.23
C HIS A 34 5.95 5.17 8.72
N ASN A 35 6.88 5.70 7.92
CA ASN A 35 8.04 4.97 7.39
C ASN A 35 7.67 3.65 6.68
N ALA A 36 6.53 3.62 6.00
CA ALA A 36 6.12 2.47 5.21
C ALA A 36 6.86 2.46 3.87
N THR A 37 7.11 1.27 3.33
CA THR A 37 7.72 1.10 2.00
C THR A 37 6.79 0.31 1.10
N LEU A 38 6.85 0.55 -0.22
CA LEU A 38 6.05 -0.25 -1.15
C LEU A 38 6.71 -1.62 -1.33
N MET A 39 5.92 -2.69 -1.21
CA MET A 39 6.41 -4.03 -1.51
C MET A 39 6.81 -4.16 -2.98
N GLN A 40 7.94 -4.84 -3.20
CA GLN A 40 8.43 -5.21 -4.52
C GLN A 40 7.84 -6.56 -4.92
N GLN A 41 7.63 -6.74 -6.22
CA GLN A 41 7.32 -8.05 -6.76
C GLN A 41 8.60 -8.90 -6.71
N PRO A 42 8.53 -10.21 -6.36
CA PRO A 42 9.67 -11.10 -6.46
C PRO A 42 10.19 -11.15 -7.92
N LYS A 43 11.50 -11.33 -8.08
CA LYS A 43 12.15 -11.40 -9.41
C LYS A 43 11.61 -12.56 -10.25
N ALA A 44 11.34 -13.69 -9.60
CA ALA A 44 10.71 -14.86 -10.21
C ALA A 44 9.36 -15.06 -9.54
N LYS A 45 8.30 -15.04 -10.35
CA LYS A 45 6.96 -15.41 -9.92
C LYS A 45 6.85 -16.93 -10.02
N LYS A 46 6.31 -17.59 -9.00
CA LYS A 46 6.04 -19.03 -9.06
C LYS A 46 4.72 -19.27 -9.81
N ASP A 47 4.58 -20.38 -10.50
CA ASP A 47 3.41 -20.65 -11.36
C ASP A 47 2.08 -20.66 -10.59
N PHE A 48 2.11 -21.09 -9.33
CA PHE A 48 0.94 -21.10 -8.45
C PHE A 48 0.59 -19.71 -7.86
N GLU A 49 1.42 -18.68 -8.06
CA GLU A 49 1.15 -17.35 -7.52
C GLU A 49 0.09 -16.63 -8.36
N LYS A 50 -0.95 -16.13 -7.68
CA LYS A 50 -2.00 -15.34 -8.32
C LYS A 50 -1.43 -14.04 -8.90
N ASN A 51 -1.94 -13.62 -10.06
CA ASN A 51 -1.62 -12.30 -10.59
C ASN A 51 -2.27 -11.22 -9.70
N PRO A 52 -1.50 -10.28 -9.11
CA PRO A 52 -2.05 -9.37 -8.10
C PRO A 52 -3.01 -8.28 -8.64
N ASN A 53 -3.17 -8.14 -9.97
CA ASN A 53 -4.11 -7.23 -10.66
C ASN A 53 -4.32 -5.89 -9.93
N HIS A 54 -3.22 -5.20 -9.61
CA HIS A 54 -3.24 -4.02 -8.73
C HIS A 54 -4.12 -2.87 -9.25
N TRP A 55 -4.24 -2.74 -10.57
CA TRP A 55 -5.05 -1.70 -11.20
C TRP A 55 -6.54 -1.94 -10.98
N ASP A 56 -7.03 -3.14 -11.24
CA ASP A 56 -8.46 -3.47 -11.11
C ASP A 56 -8.85 -3.58 -9.64
N ASN A 57 -7.99 -4.20 -8.84
CA ASN A 57 -8.22 -4.37 -7.42
C ASN A 57 -8.07 -3.06 -6.63
N LYS A 58 -7.45 -2.03 -7.24
CA LYS A 58 -7.11 -0.75 -6.58
C LYS A 58 -6.40 -0.98 -5.24
N THR A 59 -5.53 -1.99 -5.17
CA THR A 59 -4.85 -2.39 -3.92
C THR A 59 -3.33 -2.41 -4.05
N ARG A 60 -2.65 -2.13 -2.94
CA ARG A 60 -1.19 -2.21 -2.83
C ARG A 60 -0.79 -2.86 -1.52
N ASN A 61 0.31 -3.60 -1.53
CA ASN A 61 0.94 -4.10 -0.31
C ASN A 61 2.04 -3.11 0.10
N ILE A 62 2.02 -2.72 1.37
CA ILE A 62 3.04 -1.90 2.01
C ILE A 62 3.72 -2.72 3.11
N LYS A 63 5.00 -2.48 3.33
CA LYS A 63 5.77 -3.04 4.43
C LYS A 63 6.00 -1.95 5.47
N LEU A 64 5.60 -2.23 6.71
CA LEU A 64 5.78 -1.35 7.85
C LEU A 64 7.21 -1.49 8.43
N ALA A 65 7.59 -0.57 9.32
CA ALA A 65 8.91 -0.55 9.93
C ALA A 65 9.23 -1.80 10.76
N ASP A 66 8.22 -2.41 11.37
CA ASP A 66 8.31 -3.68 12.11
C ASP A 66 8.43 -4.92 11.18
N GLY A 67 8.39 -4.72 9.86
CA GLY A 67 8.40 -5.78 8.86
C GLY A 67 7.02 -6.34 8.50
N THR A 68 5.96 -5.93 9.20
CA THR A 68 4.58 -6.34 8.93
C THR A 68 4.14 -5.89 7.54
N ILE A 69 3.49 -6.78 6.79
CA ILE A 69 2.90 -6.46 5.48
C ILE A 69 1.42 -6.14 5.66
N LYS A 70 0.99 -4.99 5.14
CA LYS A 70 -0.42 -4.59 5.10
C LYS A 70 -0.86 -4.38 3.66
N LYS A 71 -2.04 -4.90 3.30
CA LYS A 71 -2.72 -4.57 2.06
C LYS A 71 -3.60 -3.35 2.32
N ILE A 72 -3.48 -2.34 1.45
CA ILE A 72 -4.29 -1.13 1.46
C ILE A 72 -5.07 -1.01 0.17
N ILE A 73 -6.22 -0.34 0.23
CA ILE A 73 -6.98 0.08 -0.94
C ILE A 73 -6.60 1.53 -1.22
N ILE A 74 -6.13 1.82 -2.44
CA ILE A 74 -5.55 3.12 -2.79
C ILE A 74 -6.60 4.23 -2.91
N LEU A 75 -7.87 3.87 -3.11
CA LEU A 75 -8.98 4.82 -3.20
C LEU A 75 -9.32 5.49 -1.85
N PHE A 76 -8.98 4.85 -0.73
CA PHE A 76 -9.28 5.38 0.60
C PHE A 76 -8.08 6.08 1.24
N ILE A 77 -7.06 6.41 0.45
CA ILE A 77 -5.92 7.20 0.91
C ILE A 77 -6.41 8.64 1.08
N VAL A 78 -6.23 9.18 2.28
CA VAL A 78 -6.62 10.55 2.64
C VAL A 78 -5.42 11.48 2.60
N ALA A 79 -4.23 10.98 2.93
CA ALA A 79 -3.00 11.75 2.84
C ALA A 79 -1.81 10.87 2.46
N PHE A 80 -0.87 11.45 1.71
CA PHE A 80 0.38 10.82 1.28
C PHE A 80 1.54 11.79 1.48
N ASN A 81 2.57 11.39 2.25
CA ASN A 81 3.73 12.22 2.59
C ASN A 81 3.34 13.59 3.17
N GLY A 82 2.36 13.60 4.08
CA GLY A 82 1.87 14.82 4.73
C GLY A 82 1.01 15.73 3.86
N LYS A 83 0.75 15.36 2.60
CA LYS A 83 -0.13 16.10 1.69
C LYS A 83 -1.48 15.39 1.61
N GLU A 84 -2.56 16.16 1.70
CA GLU A 84 -3.90 15.63 1.48
C GLU A 84 -4.04 15.13 0.05
N VAL A 85 -4.72 14.00 -0.10
CA VAL A 85 -5.09 13.44 -1.39
C VAL A 85 -6.52 13.87 -1.65
N VAL A 86 -6.67 14.90 -2.48
CA VAL A 86 -7.95 15.32 -3.03
C VAL A 86 -8.26 14.38 -4.20
N TYR A 87 -9.44 13.77 -4.18
CA TYR A 87 -9.92 12.82 -5.18
C TYR A 87 -11.05 13.43 -6.01
#